data_AF-A0A9N8QVD0-F1
#
_entry.id   AF-A0A9N8QVD0-F1
#
_cell.length_a   1.000
_cell.length_b   1.000
_cell.length_c   1.000
_cell.angle_alpha   90.00
_cell.angle_beta   90.00
_cell.angle_gamma   90.00
#
_symmetry.space_group_name_H-M   'P 1'
#
loop_
_entity.id
_entity.type
_entity.pdbx_description
1 polymer ?
#
loop_
_entity_poly.entity_id
_entity_poly.type
_entity_poly.pdbx_seq_one_letter_code
_entity_poly.pdbx_strand_id
1 'polypeptide(L)'
;MTTAHERTNAVVGTREFLQTIALSGNTSAAGDVQQIAERLLRHYPLDVDLAVSAAALPSLWAEPDTSMRHGSMSSNPFSDRKRGLR
;
A
#
# COMPACT_ATOMS: atom_id res chain seq x y z
N MET A 1 15.33 11.91 13.86
CA MET A 1 15.63 10.98 12.74
C MET A 1 14.55 9.94 12.70
N THR A 2 14.13 9.50 11.50
CA THR A 2 13.13 8.44 11.35
C THR A 2 13.75 7.06 11.57
N THR A 3 13.07 6.19 12.30
CA THR A 3 13.51 4.82 12.59
C THR A 3 13.53 3.94 11.33
N ALA A 4 14.20 2.80 11.39
CA ALA A 4 14.20 1.83 10.29
C ALA A 4 12.79 1.31 9.97
N HIS A 5 11.98 1.10 11.01
CA HIS A 5 10.58 0.71 10.88
C HIS A 5 9.74 1.80 10.21
N GLU A 6 9.86 3.06 10.65
CA GLU A 6 9.15 4.20 10.04
C GLU A 6 9.50 4.36 8.56
N ARG A 7 10.78 4.21 8.19
CA ARG A 7 11.21 4.28 6.79
C ARG A 7 10.67 3.14 5.95
N THR A 8 10.69 1.92 6.49
CA THR A 8 10.13 0.74 5.80
C THR A 8 8.63 0.92 5.57
N ASN A 9 7.88 1.33 6.60
CA ASN A 9 6.45 1.59 6.50
C ASN A 9 6.11 2.70 5.50
N ALA A 10 6.92 3.77 5.46
CA ALA A 10 6.72 4.84 4.49
C ALA A 10 6.86 4.34 3.04
N VAL A 11 7.85 3.47 2.77
CA VAL A 11 8.06 2.90 1.43
C VAL A 11 6.92 1.93 1.07
N VAL A 12 6.56 1.02 1.97
CA VAL A 12 5.47 0.05 1.77
C VAL A 12 4.14 0.79 1.54
N GLY A 13 3.78 1.72 2.43
CA GLY A 13 2.53 2.46 2.32
C GLY A 13 2.46 3.35 1.09
N THR A 14 3.57 3.97 0.67
CA THR A 14 3.59 4.74 -0.58
C THR A 14 3.36 3.84 -1.79
N ARG A 15 3.99 2.66 -1.81
CA ARG A 15 3.79 1.70 -2.91
C ARG A 15 2.32 1.27 -3.01
N GLU A 16 1.66 0.98 -1.89
CA GLU A 16 0.24 0.61 -1.85
C GLU A 16 -0.68 1.74 -2.31
N PHE A 17 -0.38 2.98 -1.91
CA PHE A 17 -1.08 4.16 -2.40
C PHE A 17 -0.94 4.32 -3.92
N LEU A 18 0.27 4.16 -4.46
CA LEU A 18 0.50 4.23 -5.90
C LEU A 18 -0.22 3.10 -6.65
N GLN A 19 -0.32 1.89 -6.08
CA GLN A 19 -1.12 0.81 -6.65
C GLN A 19 -2.61 1.18 -6.69
N THR A 20 -3.12 1.81 -5.63
CA THR A 20 -4.52 2.26 -5.57
C THR A 20 -4.83 3.27 -6.68
N ILE A 21 -3.91 4.22 -6.92
CA ILE A 21 -4.04 5.19 -8.01
C ILE A 21 -3.97 4.49 -9.37
N ALA A 22 -2.98 3.62 -9.57
CA ALA A 22 -2.80 2.89 -10.83
C ALA A 22 -4.00 2.01 -11.22
N LEU A 23 -4.76 1.54 -10.23
CA LEU A 23 -5.97 0.72 -10.43
C LEU A 23 -7.27 1.54 -10.45
N SER A 24 -7.23 2.85 -10.16
CA SER A 24 -8.41 3.70 -10.15
C SER A 24 -8.89 3.97 -11.58
N GLY A 25 -10.15 3.65 -11.89
CA GLY A 25 -10.70 3.72 -13.25
C GLY A 25 -10.62 5.14 -13.86
N ASN A 26 -10.31 5.20 -15.16
CA ASN A 26 -10.04 6.40 -15.94
C ASN A 26 -11.23 7.39 -15.98
N THR A 27 -11.15 8.47 -15.21
CA THR A 27 -11.75 9.76 -15.60
C THR A 27 -10.67 10.60 -16.27
N SER A 28 -11.00 11.46 -17.24
CA SER A 28 -10.00 12.10 -18.13
C SER A 28 -8.91 12.92 -17.42
N ALA A 29 -9.14 13.38 -16.18
CA ALA A 29 -8.14 14.05 -15.35
C ALA A 29 -7.32 13.09 -14.47
N ALA A 30 -7.80 11.85 -14.28
CA ALA A 30 -7.11 10.80 -13.53
C ALA A 30 -6.10 10.01 -14.38
N GLY A 31 -6.20 10.06 -15.73
CA GLY A 31 -5.31 9.32 -16.63
C GLY A 31 -3.83 9.70 -16.51
N ASP A 32 -3.51 10.99 -16.43
CA ASP A 32 -2.12 11.46 -16.28
C ASP A 32 -1.52 11.04 -14.93
N VAL A 33 -2.33 11.13 -13.86
CA VAL A 33 -1.94 10.73 -12.51
C VAL A 33 -1.74 9.20 -12.43
N GLN A 34 -2.59 8.43 -13.11
CA GLN A 34 -2.44 6.97 -13.23
C GLN A 34 -1.14 6.60 -13.93
N GLN A 35 -0.83 7.23 -15.07
CA GLN A 35 0.42 6.99 -15.78
C GLN A 35 1.65 7.32 -14.93
N ILE A 36 1.61 8.42 -14.16
CA ILE A 36 2.69 8.76 -13.23
C ILE A 36 2.82 7.70 -12.14
N ALA A 37 1.70 7.24 -11.56
CA ALA A 37 1.73 6.19 -10.53
C ALA A 37 2.31 4.88 -11.07
N GLU A 38 1.91 4.44 -12.26
CA GLU A 38 2.46 3.27 -12.94
C GLU A 38 3.97 3.41 -13.20
N ARG A 39 4.43 4.62 -13.54
CA ARG A 39 5.86 4.91 -13.71
C ARG A 39 6.61 4.80 -12.39
N LEU A 40 6.10 5.42 -11.33
CA LEU A 40 6.72 5.40 -10.01
C LEU A 40 6.76 3.99 -9.41
N LEU A 41 5.73 3.18 -9.61
CA LEU A 41 5.68 1.80 -9.12
C LEU A 41 6.85 0.94 -9.60
N ARG A 42 7.39 1.21 -10.79
CA ARG A 42 8.57 0.50 -11.31
C ARG A 42 9.87 0.81 -10.57
N HIS A 43 9.87 1.87 -9.76
CA HIS A 43 11.03 2.32 -8.99
C HIS A 43 10.86 2.09 -7.48
N TYR A 44 9.68 1.68 -7.03
CA TYR A 44 9.46 1.33 -5.64
C TYR A 44 9.79 -0.15 -5.40
N PRO A 45 10.62 -0.47 -4.39
CA PRO A 45 11.03 -1.85 -4.12
C PRO A 45 9.83 -2.72 -3.73
N LEU A 46 9.90 -4.01 -4.04
CA LEU A 46 8.97 -5.02 -3.53
C LEU A 46 9.31 -5.34 -2.06
N ASP A 47 8.37 -5.97 -1.36
CA ASP A 47 8.60 -6.42 0.01
C ASP A 47 9.79 -7.38 0.12
N VAL A 48 9.99 -8.23 -0.88
CA VAL A 48 11.15 -9.14 -0.93
C VAL A 48 12.45 -8.35 -1.04
N ASP A 49 12.48 -7.27 -1.82
CA ASP A 49 13.66 -6.42 -1.97
C ASP A 49 13.95 -5.68 -0.66
N LEU A 50 12.90 -5.22 0.04
CA LEU A 50 13.01 -4.61 1.36
C LEU A 50 13.47 -5.60 2.43
N ALA A 51 12.96 -6.83 2.43
CA ALA A 51 13.37 -7.88 3.38
C ALA A 51 14.86 -8.25 3.19
N VAL A 52 15.30 -8.43 1.95
CA VAL A 52 16.72 -8.65 1.63
C VAL A 52 17.57 -7.45 2.07
N SER A 53 17.08 -6.23 1.81
CA SER A 53 17.78 -4.99 2.22
C SER A 53 17.85 -4.83 3.74
N ALA A 54 16.81 -5.23 4.48
CA ALA A 54 16.78 -5.21 5.93
C ALA A 54 17.76 -6.23 6.55
N ALA A 55 17.86 -7.42 5.95
CA ALA A 55 18.86 -8.41 6.34
C ALA A 55 20.29 -7.90 6.13
N ALA A 56 20.54 -7.14 5.06
CA ALA A 56 21.85 -6.57 4.76
C ALA A 56 22.16 -5.30 5.58
N LEU A 57 21.15 -4.45 5.84
CA LEU A 57 21.28 -3.13 6.44
C LEU A 57 20.20 -2.89 7.52
N PRO A 58 20.26 -3.57 8.67
CA PRO A 58 19.20 -3.55 9.68
C PRO A 58 19.07 -2.21 10.43
N SER A 59 20.09 -1.37 10.42
CA SER A 59 19.99 0.01 10.93
C SER A 59 19.22 0.93 9.98
N LEU A 60 19.13 0.54 8.70
CA LEU A 60 18.46 1.28 7.66
C LEU A 60 17.05 0.73 7.44
N TRP A 61 16.88 -0.55 7.17
CA TRP A 61 15.57 -1.12 6.87
C TRP A 61 15.17 -2.12 7.95
N ALA A 62 13.87 -2.14 8.24
CA ALA A 62 13.26 -3.20 9.02
C ALA A 62 12.59 -4.18 8.06
N GLU A 63 12.27 -5.38 8.53
CA GLU A 63 11.44 -6.30 7.75
C GLU A 63 10.05 -5.68 7.52
N PRO A 64 9.50 -5.78 6.29
CA PRO A 64 8.17 -5.26 6.00
C PRO A 64 7.11 -6.10 6.73
N ASP A 65 6.19 -5.42 7.42
CA ASP A 65 5.11 -6.08 8.13
C ASP A 65 3.99 -6.49 7.15
N THR A 66 3.96 -7.77 6.79
CA THR A 66 2.93 -8.33 5.89
C THR A 66 1.56 -8.45 6.56
N SER A 67 1.46 -8.33 7.89
CA SER A 67 0.19 -8.44 8.61
C SER A 67 -0.72 -7.24 8.38
N MET A 68 -0.15 -6.06 8.11
CA MET A 68 -0.91 -4.85 7.75
C MET A 68 -1.61 -4.96 6.38
N ARG A 69 -1.19 -5.90 5.52
CA ARG A 69 -1.79 -6.09 4.18
C ARG A 69 -3.10 -6.87 4.17
N HIS A 70 -3.40 -7.61 5.24
CA HIS A 70 -4.60 -8.47 5.32
C HIS A 70 -5.66 -7.96 6.31
N GLY A 71 -5.39 -6.86 7.03
CA GLY A 71 -6.34 -6.24 7.95
C GLY A 71 -7.15 -5.12 7.31
N SER A 72 -8.47 -5.33 7.18
CA SER A 72 -9.51 -4.29 6.98
C SER A 72 -9.91 -3.89 5.55
N MET A 73 -10.28 -4.86 4.71
CA MET A 73 -11.43 -4.72 3.79
C MET A 73 -12.58 -5.67 4.17
N SER A 74 -12.65 -6.11 5.43
CA SER A 74 -13.74 -6.93 5.96
C SER A 74 -14.47 -6.22 7.09
N SER A 75 -15.36 -5.30 6.72
CA SER A 75 -16.69 -5.13 7.32
C SER A 75 -17.31 -3.88 6.72
N ASN A 76 -18.32 -4.06 5.87
CA ASN A 76 -19.19 -2.98 5.44
C ASN A 76 -20.27 -2.83 6.54
N PRO A 77 -20.25 -1.82 7.43
CA PRO A 77 -21.25 -1.67 8.49
C PRO A 77 -22.64 -1.31 7.96
N PHE A 78 -22.79 -1.10 6.64
CA PHE A 78 -24.02 -0.63 6.01
C PHE A 78 -24.92 -1.76 5.45
N SER A 79 -24.49 -3.01 5.52
CA SER A 79 -25.25 -4.14 4.96
C SER A 79 -26.29 -4.74 5.91
N ASP A 80 -26.37 -4.29 7.17
CA ASP A 80 -27.26 -4.86 8.19
C ASP A 80 -28.49 -3.99 8.50
N ARG A 81 -29.09 -3.35 7.48
CA ARG A 81 -30.33 -2.56 7.63
C ARG A 81 -31.41 -2.89 6.60
N LYS A 82 -31.50 -4.14 6.14
CA LYS A 82 -32.63 -4.62 5.33
C LYS A 82 -33.06 -6.07 5.62
N ARG A 83 -33.24 -6.41 6.90
CA ARG A 83 -34.11 -7.53 7.30
C ARG A 83 -34.90 -7.18 8.55
N GLY A 84 -36.16 -6.80 8.37
CA GLY A 84 -37.06 -6.55 9.50
C GLY A 84 -38.30 -5.71 9.21
N LEU A 85 -39.02 -5.97 8.12
CA LEU A 85 -40.44 -5.60 8.00
C LEU A 85 -41.16 -6.75 7.30
N ARG A 86 -41.70 -7.66 8.12
CA ARG A 86 -42.86 -8.49 7.80
C ARG A 86 -43.81 -8.37 8.97
#